data_AF-A0A645IH91-F1
#
_entry.id   AF-A0A645IH91-F1
#
_cell.length_a   1.000
_cell.length_b   1.000
_cell.length_c   1.000
_cell.angle_alpha   90.00
_cell.angle_beta   90.00
_cell.angle_gamma   90.00
#
_symmetry.space_group_name_H-M   'P 1'
#
loop_
_entity.id
_entity.type
_entity.pdbx_description
1 polymer ?
#
loop_
_entity_poly.entity_id
_entity_poly.type
_entity_poly.pdbx_seq_one_letter_code
_entity_poly.pdbx_strand_id
1 'polypeptide(L)' 'MKNVFNPPKTCAGSLVGVDGNAFNIIGYFSRCAKAAGWSREDILKVRAEATSKDYDYLVSTISIHLDD' A
#
# COMPACT_ATOMS: atom_id res chain seq x y z
N MET A 1 4.91 -9.18 7.90
CA MET A 1 4.13 -8.05 8.47
C MET A 1 2.65 -8.41 8.50
N LYS A 2 1.81 -7.66 9.22
CA LYS A 2 0.36 -7.87 9.28
C LYS A 2 -0.37 -6.74 8.56
N ASN A 3 -1.56 -7.02 8.03
CA ASN A 3 -2.41 -5.98 7.43
C ASN A 3 -2.74 -4.91 8.49
N VAL A 4 -2.70 -3.65 8.10
CA VAL A 4 -2.96 -2.49 8.98
C VAL A 4 -4.44 -2.42 9.44
N PHE A 5 -5.31 -3.23 8.82
CA PHE A 5 -6.74 -3.34 9.13
C PHE A 5 -7.10 -4.74 9.62
N ASN A 6 -8.16 -4.78 10.45
CA ASN A 6 -8.83 -5.99 10.88
C ASN A 6 -10.35 -5.74 10.81
N PRO A 7 -11.09 -6.33 9.85
CA PRO A 7 -10.66 -7.33 8.86
C PRO A 7 -9.66 -6.78 7.83
N PRO A 8 -8.87 -7.65 7.16
CA PRO A 8 -7.88 -7.23 6.17
C PRO A 8 -8.52 -6.44 5.03
N LYS A 9 -7.81 -5.39 4.60
CA LYS A 9 -8.21 -4.58 3.45
C LYS A 9 -7.14 -4.62 2.37
N THR A 10 -7.54 -4.96 1.15
CA THR A 10 -6.67 -5.03 -0.04
C THR A 10 -7.31 -4.28 -1.22
N CYS A 11 -6.52 -4.00 -2.25
CA CYS A 11 -7.01 -3.49 -3.54
C CYS A 11 -6.34 -4.28 -4.68
N ALA A 12 -7.03 -4.38 -5.82
CA ALA A 12 -6.57 -5.19 -6.95
C ALA A 12 -5.32 -4.56 -7.62
N GLY A 13 -4.17 -5.22 -7.53
CA GLY A 13 -2.92 -4.76 -8.12
C GLY A 13 -1.68 -5.51 -7.65
N SER A 14 -0.55 -5.24 -8.29
CA SER A 14 0.75 -5.86 -8.01
C SER A 14 1.88 -4.84 -8.17
N LEU A 15 2.96 -5.02 -7.40
CA LEU A 15 4.18 -4.21 -7.55
C LEU A 15 5.06 -4.68 -8.72
N VAL A 16 4.73 -5.78 -9.38
CA VAL A 16 5.46 -6.26 -10.56
C VAL A 16 5.34 -5.23 -11.68
N GLY A 17 6.48 -4.74 -12.18
CA GLY A 17 6.55 -3.72 -13.22
C GLY A 17 6.34 -2.27 -12.72
N VAL A 18 6.14 -2.06 -11.41
CA VAL A 18 6.13 -0.73 -10.81
C VAL A 18 7.57 -0.28 -10.57
N ASP A 19 7.84 0.99 -10.84
CA ASP A 19 9.13 1.63 -10.53
C ASP A 19 9.41 1.51 -9.02
N GLY A 20 10.60 0.98 -8.68
CA GLY A 20 11.03 0.71 -7.31
C GLY A 20 11.29 1.95 -6.46
N ASN A 21 11.10 3.16 -6.97
CA ASN A 21 11.17 4.34 -6.13
C ASN A 21 10.00 4.35 -5.12
N ALA A 22 10.31 4.62 -3.85
CA ALA A 22 9.33 4.69 -2.77
C ALA A 22 8.10 5.57 -3.09
N PHE A 23 8.29 6.72 -3.76
CA PHE A 23 7.19 7.60 -4.14
C PHE A 23 6.31 6.99 -5.22
N ASN A 24 6.90 6.24 -6.16
CA ASN A 24 6.15 5.53 -7.21
C ASN A 24 5.33 4.39 -6.61
N ILE A 25 5.89 3.62 -5.68
CA ILE A 25 5.18 2.53 -4.97
C ILE A 25 4.00 3.08 -4.16
N ILE A 26 4.21 4.11 -3.35
CA ILE A 26 3.14 4.77 -2.57
C ILE A 26 2.08 5.35 -3.50
N GLY A 27 2.49 5.97 -4.61
CA GLY A 27 1.60 6.54 -5.61
C GLY A 27 0.75 5.49 -6.32
N TYR A 28 1.34 4.35 -6.67
CA TYR A 28 0.64 3.21 -7.26
C TYR A 28 -0.44 2.67 -6.30
N PHE A 29 -0.07 2.34 -5.07
CA PHE A 29 -1.01 1.91 -4.04
C PHE A 29 -2.14 2.92 -3.83
N SER A 30 -1.81 4.21 -3.74
CA SER A 30 -2.80 5.26 -3.53
C SER A 30 -3.83 5.33 -4.66
N ARG A 31 -3.45 5.03 -5.91
CA ARG A 31 -4.38 4.95 -7.05
C ARG A 31 -5.26 3.70 -6.96
N CYS A 32 -4.65 2.55 -6.66
CA CYS A 32 -5.33 1.27 -6.49
C CYS A 32 -6.38 1.33 -5.35
N ALA A 33 -6.00 1.82 -4.18
CA ALA A 33 -6.90 1.96 -3.04
C ALA A 33 -8.06 2.92 -3.31
N LYS A 34 -7.81 4.03 -4.02
CA LYS A 34 -8.89 4.94 -4.47
C LYS A 34 -9.86 4.24 -5.42
N ALA A 35 -9.37 3.47 -6.37
CA ALA A 35 -10.21 2.70 -7.31
C ALA A 35 -11.04 1.64 -6.56
N ALA A 36 -10.49 1.04 -5.50
CA ALA A 36 -11.20 0.13 -4.61
C ALA A 36 -12.13 0.82 -3.59
N GLY A 37 -12.36 2.13 -3.70
CA GLY A 37 -13.29 2.88 -2.84
C GLY A 37 -12.80 3.12 -1.41
N TRP A 38 -11.49 3.08 -1.18
CA TRP A 38 -10.95 3.33 0.16
C TRP A 38 -11.14 4.80 0.57
N SER A 39 -11.36 5.00 1.86
CA SER A 39 -11.39 6.34 2.44
C SER A 39 -9.99 6.98 2.37
N ARG A 40 -9.95 8.31 2.34
CA ARG A 40 -8.69 9.05 2.42
C ARG A 40 -7.90 8.70 3.70
N GLU A 41 -8.60 8.50 4.80
CA GLU A 41 -8.00 8.16 6.10
C GLU A 41 -7.32 6.80 6.09
N ASP A 42 -7.96 5.79 5.48
CA ASP A 42 -7.38 4.45 5.35
C ASP A 42 -6.09 4.47 4.52
N ILE A 43 -6.10 5.22 3.41
CA ILE A 43 -4.92 5.38 2.55
C ILE A 43 -3.79 6.07 3.32
N LEU A 44 -4.09 7.12 4.08
CA LEU A 44 -3.10 7.81 4.91
C LEU A 44 -2.54 6.91 6.01
N LYS A 45 -3.37 6.05 6.61
CA LYS A 45 -2.95 5.09 7.62
C LYS A 45 -1.92 4.11 7.09
N VAL A 46 -2.18 3.49 5.92
CA VAL A 46 -1.22 2.59 5.27
C VAL A 46 0.05 3.32 4.86
N ARG A 47 -0.08 4.53 4.30
CA ARG A 47 1.08 5.34 3.92
C ARG A 47 1.96 5.67 5.12
N ALA A 48 1.36 6.07 6.24
CA ALA A 48 2.10 6.36 7.48
C ALA A 48 2.85 5.14 8.00
N GLU A 49 2.19 3.96 7.99
CA GLU A 49 2.82 2.70 8.36
C GLU A 49 3.98 2.37 7.41
N ALA A 50 3.76 2.43 6.10
CA ALA A 50 4.76 2.08 5.09
C ALA A 50 6.00 2.96 5.18
N THR A 51 5.87 4.23 5.59
CA THR A 51 6.99 5.17 5.73
C THR A 51 7.60 5.21 7.13
N SER A 52 7.23 4.31 8.04
CA SER A 52 7.67 4.34 9.44
C SER A 52 9.09 3.79 9.68
N LYS A 53 9.65 3.06 8.71
CA LYS A 53 10.96 2.39 8.82
C LYS A 53 11.77 2.54 7.53
N ASP A 54 12.36 1.45 7.06
CA ASP A 54 13.20 1.39 5.86
C ASP A 54 12.39 1.09 4.59
N TYR A 55 13.13 1.03 3.48
CA TYR A 55 12.55 0.76 2.17
C TYR A 55 11.94 -0.64 2.07
N ASP A 56 12.58 -1.67 2.63
CA ASP A 56 12.05 -3.05 2.59
C ASP A 56 10.73 -3.15 3.37
N TYR A 57 10.62 -2.40 4.48
CA TYR A 57 9.38 -2.23 5.22
C TYR A 57 8.31 -1.54 4.37
N LEU A 58 8.64 -0.48 3.65
CA LEU A 58 7.71 0.20 2.75
C LEU A 58 7.15 -0.76 1.71
N VAL A 59 8.02 -1.47 0.98
CA VAL A 59 7.63 -2.42 -0.07
C VAL A 59 6.74 -3.52 0.52
N SER A 60 7.18 -4.12 1.63
CA SER A 60 6.45 -5.20 2.29
C SER A 60 5.09 -4.74 2.82
N THR A 61 4.99 -3.52 3.35
CA THR A 61 3.73 -2.97 3.87
C THR A 61 2.74 -2.79 2.72
N ILE A 62 3.18 -2.16 1.63
CA ILE A 62 2.33 -1.91 0.47
C ILE A 62 1.88 -3.22 -0.17
N SER A 63 2.79 -4.19 -0.33
CA SER A 63 2.46 -5.50 -0.91
C SER A 63 1.39 -6.27 -0.14
N ILE A 64 1.26 -6.08 1.18
CA ILE A 64 0.22 -6.74 1.99
C ILE A 64 -1.19 -6.18 1.71
N HIS A 65 -1.27 -4.96 1.17
CA HIS A 65 -2.52 -4.29 0.83
C HIS A 65 -2.87 -4.40 -0.65
N LEU A 66 -2.11 -5.21 -1.40
CA LEU A 66 -2.32 -5.51 -2.81
C LEU A 66 -2.72 -6.98 -2.94
N ASP A 67 -3.65 -7.25 -3.84
CA ASP A 67 -4.16 -8.59 -4.16
C ASP A 67 -4.26 -8.69 -5.69
N ASP A 68 -3.81 -9.79 -6.27
CA ASP A 68 -3.72 -9.98 -7.74
C ASP A 68 -4.88 -10.87 -8.25
#